data_AF-A0A8T6DQY4-F1
#
_entry.id   AF-A0A8T6DQY4-F1
#
_cell.length_a   1.000
_cell.length_b   1.000
_cell.length_c   1.000
_cell.angle_alpha   90.00
_cell.angle_beta   90.00
_cell.angle_gamma   90.00
#
_symmetry.space_group_name_H-M   'P 1'
#
loop_
_entity.id
_entity.type
_entity.pdbx_description
1 polymer ?
#
loop_
_entity_poly.entity_id
_entity_poly.type
_entity_poly.pdbx_seq_one_letter_code
_entity_poly.pdbx_strand_id
1 'polypeptide(L)'
;MGVSQPVPTAFNTLTREEFVGAAARLAGSVYDFHARFDIPNINDKTPADDVFPRLCTRLAFLMEETGEHARELNQGCLDRAADEMADVAFVALGTLLELDTSGAKACLAIANKNDKKTLQTHMVEPSSGKLVRRAQTQ
;
A
#
# COMPACT_ATOMS: atom_id res chain seq x y z
N MET A 1 40.09 -10.74 -16.43
CA MET A 1 39.42 -11.13 -15.17
C MET A 1 38.82 -9.88 -14.55
N GLY A 2 37.56 -9.61 -14.84
CA GLY A 2 36.87 -8.42 -14.34
C GLY A 2 36.40 -8.64 -12.91
N VAL A 3 36.92 -7.85 -11.99
CA VAL A 3 36.52 -7.86 -10.59
C VAL A 3 35.09 -7.33 -10.53
N SER A 4 34.12 -8.18 -10.19
CA SER A 4 32.77 -7.73 -9.88
C SER A 4 32.85 -6.84 -8.65
N GLN A 5 32.62 -5.54 -8.81
CA GLN A 5 32.43 -4.66 -7.67
C GLN A 5 31.18 -5.12 -6.91
N PRO A 6 31.25 -5.26 -5.56
CA PRO A 6 30.06 -5.55 -4.78
C PRO A 6 29.09 -4.39 -4.93
N VAL A 7 27.83 -4.70 -5.25
CA VAL A 7 26.73 -3.73 -5.22
C VAL A 7 26.64 -3.21 -3.79
N PRO A 8 26.66 -1.88 -3.55
CA PRO A 8 26.50 -1.34 -2.21
C PRO A 8 25.14 -1.76 -1.66
N THR A 9 25.12 -2.67 -0.69
CA THR A 9 23.96 -2.87 0.17
C THR A 9 23.85 -1.63 1.05
N ALA A 10 23.01 -0.68 0.64
CA ALA A 10 22.57 0.38 1.52
C ALA A 10 21.95 -0.29 2.77
N PHE A 11 22.63 -0.16 3.90
CA PHE A 11 22.09 -0.61 5.18
C PHE A 11 20.90 0.29 5.52
N ASN A 12 19.70 -0.26 5.44
CA ASN A 12 18.52 0.38 6.02
C ASN A 12 18.83 0.64 7.51
N THR A 13 18.83 1.90 7.93
CA THR A 13 18.88 2.27 9.35
C THR A 13 17.60 1.86 10.07
N LEU A 14 16.48 1.76 9.34
CA LEU A 14 15.19 1.28 9.81
C LEU A 14 15.17 -0.26 9.85
N THR A 15 14.96 -0.82 11.04
CA THR A 15 14.75 -2.26 11.21
C THR A 15 13.40 -2.70 10.65
N ARG A 16 13.28 -4.01 10.39
CA ARG A 16 12.01 -4.59 9.96
C ARG A 16 10.92 -4.38 11.03
N GLU A 17 11.28 -4.56 12.30
CA GLU A 17 10.39 -4.45 13.44
C GLU A 17 9.86 -3.03 13.60
N GLU A 18 10.70 -2.01 13.44
CA GLU A 18 10.28 -0.61 13.46
C GLU A 18 9.30 -0.29 12.33
N PHE A 19 9.61 -0.70 11.09
CA PHE A 19 8.72 -0.45 9.96
C PHE A 19 7.37 -1.17 10.10
N VAL A 20 7.40 -2.47 10.42
CA VAL A 20 6.18 -3.27 10.61
C VAL A 20 5.36 -2.73 11.79
N GLY A 21 6.02 -2.33 12.89
CA GLY A 21 5.39 -1.74 14.05
C GLY A 21 4.67 -0.43 13.71
N ALA A 22 5.31 0.46 12.96
CA ALA A 22 4.71 1.71 12.51
C ALA A 22 3.48 1.47 11.60
N ALA A 23 3.60 0.58 10.61
CA ALA A 23 2.50 0.23 9.71
C ALA A 23 1.33 -0.44 10.45
N ALA A 24 1.62 -1.33 11.41
CA ALA A 24 0.59 -1.97 12.25
C ALA A 24 -0.11 -0.95 13.15
N ARG A 25 0.64 0.02 13.72
CA ARG A 25 0.08 1.11 14.52
C ARG A 25 -0.84 2.00 13.68
N LEU A 26 -0.50 2.28 12.42
CA LEU A 26 -1.36 3.02 11.49
C LEU A 26 -2.66 2.24 11.22
N ALA A 27 -2.56 0.96 10.87
CA ALA A 27 -3.72 0.10 10.64
C ALA A 27 -4.65 -0.01 11.87
N GLY A 28 -4.08 -0.11 13.08
CA GLY A 28 -4.85 -0.05 14.32
C GLY A 28 -5.58 1.29 14.50
N SER A 29 -4.90 2.39 14.16
CA SER A 29 -5.50 3.75 14.19
C SER A 29 -6.72 3.87 13.27
N VAL A 30 -6.63 3.30 12.07
CA VAL A 30 -7.74 3.26 11.11
C VAL A 30 -8.93 2.49 11.69
N TYR A 31 -8.68 1.33 12.29
CA TYR A 31 -9.73 0.54 12.94
C TYR A 31 -10.43 1.32 14.06
N ASP A 32 -9.64 1.91 14.96
CA ASP A 32 -10.16 2.73 16.07
C ASP A 32 -10.90 3.97 15.58
N PHE A 33 -10.48 4.56 14.45
CA PHE A 33 -11.16 5.69 13.82
C PHE A 33 -12.55 5.27 13.32
N HIS A 34 -12.64 4.18 12.55
CA HIS A 34 -13.92 3.69 12.03
C HIS A 34 -14.89 3.33 13.17
N ALA A 35 -14.38 2.69 14.24
CA ALA A 35 -15.18 2.39 15.42
C ALA A 35 -15.65 3.66 16.15
N ARG A 36 -14.79 4.68 16.27
CA ARG A 36 -15.10 5.94 16.95
C ARG A 36 -16.17 6.76 16.24
N PHE A 37 -16.18 6.72 14.90
CA PHE A 37 -17.10 7.50 14.06
C PHE A 37 -18.26 6.68 13.50
N ASP A 38 -18.42 5.43 13.95
CA ASP A 38 -19.48 4.50 13.52
C ASP A 38 -19.57 4.38 11.98
N ILE A 39 -18.40 4.25 11.32
CA ILE A 39 -18.33 4.10 9.87
C ILE A 39 -18.75 2.66 9.53
N PRO A 40 -19.87 2.44 8.81
CA PRO A 40 -20.41 1.09 8.63
C PRO A 40 -19.53 0.27 7.69
N ASN A 41 -19.53 -1.05 7.79
CA ASN A 41 -18.88 -1.87 6.76
C ASN A 41 -19.80 -2.11 5.55
N ILE A 42 -19.19 -2.32 4.39
CA ILE A 42 -19.78 -2.85 3.17
C ILE A 42 -19.70 -4.38 3.24
N ASN A 43 -20.86 -5.04 3.24
CA ASN A 43 -20.96 -6.49 3.25
C ASN A 43 -22.19 -6.97 2.46
N ASP A 44 -22.44 -8.27 2.51
CA ASP A 44 -23.53 -8.94 1.78
C ASP A 44 -24.94 -8.42 2.14
N LYS A 45 -25.07 -7.63 3.21
CA LYS A 45 -26.33 -7.00 3.64
C LYS A 45 -26.45 -5.55 3.20
N THR A 46 -25.38 -4.93 2.71
CA THR A 46 -25.41 -3.56 2.20
C THR A 46 -26.23 -3.53 0.91
N PRO A 47 -27.23 -2.64 0.77
CA PRO A 47 -27.98 -2.51 -0.46
C PRO A 47 -27.05 -2.24 -1.65
N ALA A 48 -27.26 -2.95 -2.76
CA ALA A 48 -26.38 -2.85 -3.93
C ALA A 48 -26.24 -1.41 -4.45
N ASP A 49 -27.35 -0.65 -4.40
CA ASP A 49 -27.40 0.75 -4.81
C ASP A 49 -26.59 1.68 -3.89
N ASP A 50 -26.29 1.27 -2.67
CA ASP A 50 -25.47 2.03 -1.70
C ASP A 50 -23.97 1.71 -1.82
N VAL A 51 -23.61 0.52 -2.33
CA VAL A 51 -22.22 0.07 -2.42
C VAL A 51 -21.42 0.95 -3.38
N PHE A 52 -21.94 1.16 -4.60
CA PHE A 52 -21.20 1.89 -5.63
C PHE A 52 -20.95 3.36 -5.27
N PRO A 53 -21.95 4.16 -4.85
CA PRO A 53 -21.73 5.55 -4.41
C PRO A 53 -20.71 5.66 -3.27
N ARG A 54 -20.73 4.69 -2.35
CA ARG A 54 -19.79 4.67 -1.24
C ARG A 54 -18.36 4.41 -1.70
N LEU A 55 -18.15 3.46 -2.61
CA LEU A 55 -16.83 3.22 -3.21
C LEU A 55 -16.35 4.40 -4.06
N CYS A 56 -17.25 5.11 -4.76
CA CYS A 56 -16.90 6.36 -5.44
C CYS A 56 -16.42 7.43 -4.46
N THR A 57 -17.04 7.53 -3.29
CA THR A 57 -16.62 8.46 -2.23
C THR A 57 -15.23 8.10 -1.70
N ARG A 58 -14.96 6.81 -1.44
CA ARG A 58 -13.63 6.34 -1.04
C ARG A 58 -12.57 6.61 -2.11
N LEU A 59 -12.93 6.47 -3.39
CA LEU A 59 -12.03 6.80 -4.50
C LEU A 59 -11.71 8.30 -4.54
N ALA A 60 -12.68 9.18 -4.28
CA ALA A 60 -12.44 10.61 -4.22
C ALA A 60 -11.42 10.97 -3.12
N PHE A 61 -11.55 10.39 -1.92
CA PHE A 61 -10.56 10.58 -0.85
C PHE A 61 -9.18 10.07 -1.25
N LEU A 62 -9.08 8.89 -1.87
CA LEU A 62 -7.79 8.37 -2.36
C LEU A 62 -7.13 9.30 -3.39
N MET A 63 -7.93 9.89 -4.28
CA MET A 63 -7.44 10.82 -5.28
C MET A 63 -6.96 12.13 -4.67
N GLU A 64 -7.65 12.62 -3.63
CA GLU A 64 -7.27 13.80 -2.86
C GLU A 64 -5.88 13.60 -2.24
N GLU A 65 -5.70 12.58 -1.38
CA GLU A 65 -4.41 12.33 -0.71
C GLU A 65 -3.27 12.06 -1.70
N THR A 66 -3.57 11.36 -2.80
CA THR A 66 -2.57 11.12 -3.86
C THR A 66 -2.16 12.43 -4.55
N GLY A 67 -3.10 13.36 -4.71
CA GLY A 67 -2.85 14.68 -5.25
C GLY A 67 -1.98 15.53 -4.32
N GLU A 68 -2.22 15.48 -3.02
CA GLU A 68 -1.41 16.18 -2.01
C GLU A 68 0.02 15.63 -1.94
N HIS A 69 0.16 14.30 -1.94
CA HIS A 69 1.45 13.65 -2.04
C HIS A 69 2.23 14.08 -3.29
N ALA A 70 1.58 14.09 -4.46
CA ALA A 70 2.20 14.54 -5.70
C ALA A 70 2.60 16.02 -5.64
N ARG A 71 1.79 16.87 -4.99
CA ARG A 71 2.08 18.30 -4.79
C ARG A 71 3.34 18.49 -3.93
N GLU A 72 3.44 17.82 -2.79
CA GLU A 72 4.59 17.93 -1.89
C GLU A 72 5.88 17.37 -2.54
N LEU A 73 5.79 16.28 -3.29
CA LEU A 73 6.91 15.76 -4.09
C LEU A 73 7.40 16.78 -5.12
N ASN A 74 6.48 17.43 -5.84
CA ASN A 74 6.83 18.46 -6.84
C ASN A 74 7.48 19.70 -6.20
N GLN A 75 7.25 19.94 -4.91
CA GLN A 75 7.87 21.01 -4.14
C GLN A 75 9.23 20.60 -3.53
N GLY A 76 9.62 19.33 -3.65
CA GLY A 76 10.85 18.79 -3.06
C GLY A 76 10.79 18.64 -1.54
N CYS A 77 9.60 18.70 -0.94
CA CYS A 77 9.41 18.59 0.50
C CYS A 77 9.28 17.12 0.90
N LEU A 78 10.41 16.40 1.02
CA LEU A 78 10.42 14.95 1.24
C LEU A 78 9.69 14.52 2.52
N ASP A 79 9.88 15.23 3.64
CA ASP A 79 9.24 14.89 4.91
C ASP A 79 7.71 14.98 4.81
N ARG A 80 7.21 16.09 4.23
CA ARG A 80 5.77 16.26 3.99
C ARG A 80 5.24 15.23 3.00
N ALA A 81 5.98 14.96 1.91
CA ALA A 81 5.58 13.91 0.99
C ALA A 81 5.48 12.53 1.66
N ALA A 82 6.30 12.26 2.68
CA ALA A 82 6.18 11.04 3.48
C ALA A 82 4.92 11.05 4.36
N ASP A 83 4.58 12.18 4.97
CA ASP A 83 3.33 12.36 5.72
C ASP A 83 2.09 12.13 4.82
N GLU A 84 2.03 12.79 3.65
CA GLU A 84 0.94 12.62 2.69
C GLU A 84 0.84 11.17 2.17
N MET A 85 1.96 10.46 2.04
CA MET A 85 1.95 9.03 1.69
C MET A 85 1.35 8.17 2.81
N ALA A 86 1.56 8.55 4.07
CA ALA A 86 0.91 7.89 5.20
C ALA A 86 -0.60 8.15 5.19
N ASP A 87 -1.05 9.32 4.76
CA ASP A 87 -2.48 9.65 4.61
C ASP A 87 -3.13 8.86 3.47
N VAL A 88 -2.45 8.72 2.32
CA VAL A 88 -2.86 7.76 1.26
C VAL A 88 -3.02 6.36 1.83
N ALA A 89 -2.06 5.89 2.64
CA ALA A 89 -2.15 4.57 3.27
C ALA A 89 -3.31 4.48 4.27
N PHE A 90 -3.58 5.53 5.04
CA PHE A 90 -4.69 5.59 5.99
C PHE A 90 -6.03 5.43 5.27
N VAL A 91 -6.24 6.17 4.17
CA VAL A 91 -7.47 6.09 3.37
C VAL A 91 -7.59 4.73 2.66
N ALA A 92 -6.49 4.18 2.15
CA ALA A 92 -6.48 2.87 1.49
C ALA A 92 -6.81 1.74 2.48
N LEU A 93 -6.21 1.74 3.67
CA LEU A 93 -6.49 0.80 4.74
C LEU A 93 -7.94 0.95 5.24
N GLY A 94 -8.45 2.19 5.37
CA GLY A 94 -9.84 2.43 5.73
C GLY A 94 -10.83 1.89 4.70
N THR A 95 -10.48 2.00 3.41
CA THR A 95 -11.28 1.41 2.32
C THR A 95 -11.28 -0.11 2.38
N LEU A 96 -10.11 -0.72 2.65
CA LEU A 96 -10.01 -2.18 2.86
C LEU A 96 -10.81 -2.62 4.10
N LEU A 97 -10.79 -1.86 5.18
CA LEU A 97 -11.58 -2.14 6.38
C LEU A 97 -13.08 -2.05 6.11
N GLU A 98 -13.53 -1.02 5.38
CA GLU A 98 -14.93 -0.90 4.95
C GLU A 98 -15.37 -2.10 4.11
N LEU A 99 -14.48 -2.71 3.32
CA LEU A 99 -14.78 -3.94 2.56
C LEU A 99 -14.81 -5.22 3.42
N ASP A 100 -14.74 -5.09 4.76
CA ASP A 100 -14.89 -6.16 5.73
C ASP A 100 -13.98 -7.36 5.40
N THR A 101 -14.51 -8.57 5.53
CA THR A 101 -13.83 -9.83 5.25
C THR A 101 -13.23 -9.88 3.84
N SER A 102 -13.84 -9.22 2.86
CA SER A 102 -13.30 -9.17 1.49
C SER A 102 -12.01 -8.35 1.42
N GLY A 103 -11.96 -7.21 2.12
CA GLY A 103 -10.74 -6.40 2.22
C GLY A 103 -9.62 -7.13 2.97
N ALA A 104 -9.92 -7.78 4.09
CA ALA A 104 -8.94 -8.58 4.84
C ALA A 104 -8.38 -9.74 3.98
N LYS A 105 -9.25 -10.45 3.24
CA LYS A 105 -8.82 -11.50 2.29
C LYS A 105 -7.93 -10.94 1.18
N ALA A 106 -8.23 -9.75 0.67
CA ALA A 106 -7.42 -9.09 -0.35
C ALA A 106 -6.00 -8.80 0.16
N CYS A 107 -5.85 -8.24 1.37
CA CYS A 107 -4.54 -8.01 1.99
C CYS A 107 -3.71 -9.29 2.07
N LEU A 108 -4.30 -10.37 2.61
CA LEU A 108 -3.63 -11.66 2.75
C LEU A 108 -3.27 -12.27 1.40
N ALA A 109 -4.17 -12.22 0.42
CA ALA A 109 -3.93 -12.75 -0.91
C ALA A 109 -2.76 -12.03 -1.60
N ILE A 110 -2.70 -10.70 -1.49
CA ILE A 110 -1.63 -9.89 -2.07
C ILE A 110 -0.30 -10.09 -1.34
N ALA A 111 -0.29 -10.17 -0.01
CA ALA A 111 0.92 -10.48 0.75
C ALA A 111 1.49 -11.85 0.33
N ASN A 112 0.68 -12.91 0.42
CA ASN A 112 1.07 -14.26 0.03
C ASN A 112 1.54 -14.36 -1.43
N LYS A 113 0.91 -13.60 -2.34
CA LYS A 113 1.32 -13.54 -3.75
C LYS A 113 2.69 -12.89 -3.92
N ASN A 114 2.99 -11.82 -3.19
CA ASN A 114 4.27 -11.13 -3.27
C ASN A 114 5.39 -11.89 -2.57
N ASP A 115 5.11 -12.55 -1.43
CA ASP A 115 6.08 -13.37 -0.71
C ASP A 115 6.58 -14.57 -1.53
N LYS A 116 5.76 -15.05 -2.48
CA LYS A 116 6.14 -16.10 -3.44
C LYS A 116 7.04 -15.61 -4.57
N LYS A 117 7.25 -14.29 -4.72
CA LYS A 117 8.13 -13.75 -5.77
C LYS A 117 9.59 -13.96 -5.35
N THR A 118 10.36 -14.55 -6.25
CA THR A 118 11.78 -14.86 -6.04
C THR A 118 12.61 -14.27 -7.18
N LEU A 119 13.92 -14.11 -6.98
CA LEU A 119 14.85 -13.68 -8.04
C LEU A 119 14.91 -14.66 -9.23
N GLN A 120 14.45 -15.90 -9.04
CA GLN A 120 14.31 -16.91 -10.09
C GLN A 120 13.06 -16.70 -10.95
N THR A 121 11.98 -16.17 -10.36
CA THR A 121 10.70 -15.98 -11.07
C THR A 121 10.51 -14.55 -11.57
N HIS A 122 11.20 -13.59 -10.96
CA HIS A 122 11.07 -12.17 -11.23
C HIS A 122 12.44 -11.50 -11.36
N MET A 123 12.45 -10.34 -12.02
CA MET A 123 13.61 -9.46 -12.14
C MET A 123 13.17 -8.01 -12.02
N VAL A 124 14.08 -7.15 -11.57
CA VAL A 124 13.88 -5.69 -11.62
C VAL A 124 14.13 -5.25 -13.05
N GLU A 125 13.13 -4.65 -13.69
CA GLU A 125 13.26 -4.05 -15.00
C GLU A 125 14.18 -2.82 -14.92
N PRO A 126 15.32 -2.80 -15.65
CA PRO A 126 16.31 -1.74 -15.46
C PRO A 126 15.83 -0.33 -15.80
N SER A 127 14.88 -0.19 -16.72
CA SER A 127 14.37 1.11 -17.18
C SER A 127 13.39 1.76 -16.21
N SER A 128 12.62 0.96 -15.47
CA SER A 128 11.53 1.46 -14.60
C SER A 128 11.76 1.18 -13.11
N GLY A 129 12.69 0.29 -12.76
CA GLY A 129 12.85 -0.22 -11.40
C GLY A 129 11.72 -1.15 -10.96
N LYS A 130 10.77 -1.46 -11.84
CA LYS A 130 9.62 -2.31 -11.51
C LYS A 130 10.01 -3.78 -11.45
N LEU A 131 9.49 -4.50 -10.46
CA LEU A 131 9.62 -5.95 -10.39
C LEU A 131 8.67 -6.63 -11.40
N VAL A 132 9.22 -7.26 -12.44
CA VAL A 132 8.50 -7.95 -13.52
C VAL A 132 8.79 -9.45 -13.51
N ARG A 133 7.85 -10.27 -14.01
CA ARG A 133 8.06 -11.72 -14.14
C ARG A 133 9.07 -11.97 -15.25
N ARG A 134 10.01 -12.90 -15.04
CA ARG A 134 10.94 -13.31 -16.10
C ARG A 134 10.16 -13.97 -17.24
N ALA A 135 10.51 -13.64 -18.48
CA ALA A 135 10.00 -14.36 -19.64
C ALA A 135 10.44 -15.84 -19.52
N GLN A 136 9.50 -16.76 -19.67
CA GLN A 136 9.84 -18.17 -19.79
C GLN A 136 10.40 -18.39 -21.19
N THR A 137 11.70 -18.69 -21.30
CA THR A 137 12.26 -19.23 -22.54
C THR A 137 11.61 -20.60 -22.74
N GLN A 138 10.77 -20.72 -23.78
CA GLN A 138 10.34 -22.02 -24.30
C GLN A 138 11.50 -22.70 -25.02
#